data_AF-A0A9E5QDB1-F1
#
_entry.id   AF-A0A9E5QDB1-F1
#
_cell.length_a   1.000
_cell.length_b   1.000
_cell.length_c   1.000
_cell.angle_alpha   90.00
_cell.angle_beta   90.00
_cell.angle_gamma   90.00
#
_symmetry.space_group_name_H-M   'P 1'
#
loop_
_entity.id
_entity.type
_entity.pdbx_description
1 polymer ?
#
loop_
_entity_poly.entity_id
_entity_poly.type
_entity_poly.pdbx_seq_one_letter_code
_entity_poly.pdbx_strand_id
1 'polypeptide(L)' 'MYRLEMDNQEDGRKLALEIHLGLEVDEKRMNMVSVYSGNTFLQLHNCTAFIASEMLKQVTFFGKQNGITSGLI' A
#
# COMPACT_ATOMS: atom_id res chain seq x y z
N MET A 1 -12.98 -1.42 -1.81
CA MET A 1 -11.57 -1.73 -2.10
C MET A 1 -11.29 -1.23 -3.50
N TYR A 2 -10.13 -0.61 -3.69
CA TYR A 2 -9.64 -0.14 -4.99
C TYR A 2 -8.37 -0.92 -5.32
N ARG A 3 -8.21 -1.32 -6.58
CA ARG A 3 -7.07 -2.12 -7.03
C ARG A 3 -6.50 -1.58 -8.33
N LEU A 4 -5.18 -1.46 -8.38
CA LEU A 4 -4.40 -1.18 -9.58
C LEU A 4 -3.51 -2.39 -9.85
N GLU A 5 -3.51 -2.87 -11.09
CA GLU A 5 -2.63 -3.94 -11.52
C GLU A 5 -1.70 -3.45 -12.62
N MET A 6 -0.45 -3.88 -12.56
CA MET A 6 0.57 -3.67 -13.57
C MET A 6 1.10 -5.04 -14.00
N ASP A 7 1.08 -5.30 -15.29
CA ASP A 7 1.55 -6.54 -15.90
C ASP A 7 2.66 -6.17 -16.90
N ASN A 8 3.83 -6.78 -16.74
CA ASN A 8 4.90 -6.71 -17.72
C ASN A 8 4.94 -8.01 -18.52
N GLN A 9 4.46 -7.97 -19.76
CA GLN A 9 4.38 -9.14 -20.62
C GLN A 9 5.75 -9.63 -21.11
N GLU A 10 6.77 -8.78 -21.14
CA GLU A 10 8.10 -9.15 -21.64
C GLU A 10 8.84 -10.11 -20.69
N ASP A 11 8.71 -9.91 -19.37
CA ASP A 11 9.39 -10.71 -18.35
C ASP A 11 8.45 -11.42 -17.37
N GLY A 12 7.14 -11.33 -17.59
CA GLY A 12 6.11 -12.00 -16.80
C GLY A 12 5.90 -11.44 -15.39
N ARG A 13 6.52 -10.31 -15.04
CA ARG A 13 6.32 -9.68 -13.72
C ARG A 13 4.93 -9.09 -13.60
N LYS A 14 4.32 -9.30 -12.44
CA LYS A 14 3.04 -8.69 -12.08
C LYS A 14 3.17 -7.97 -10.75
N LEU A 15 2.49 -6.84 -10.66
CA LEU A 15 2.35 -6.07 -9.44
C LEU A 15 0.88 -5.68 -9.27
N ALA A 16 0.36 -5.82 -8.07
CA ALA A 16 -0.95 -5.30 -7.71
C ALA A 16 -0.84 -4.42 -6.46
N LEU A 17 -1.44 -3.25 -6.52
CA LEU A 17 -1.63 -2.34 -5.41
C LEU A 17 -3.11 -2.36 -5.03
N GLU A 18 -3.41 -2.60 -3.76
CA GLU A 18 -4.77 -2.50 -3.24
C GLU A 18 -4.87 -1.43 -2.15
N ILE A 19 -5.95 -0.67 -2.19
CA ILE A 19 -6.34 0.30 -1.17
C ILE A 19 -7.68 -0.13 -0.59
N HIS A 20 -7.64 -0.51 0.67
CA HIS A 20 -8.81 -0.84 1.47
C HIS A 20 -9.15 0.34 2.36
N LEU A 21 -10.34 0.92 2.15
CA LEU A 21 -10.82 2.04 2.95
C LEU A 21 -11.79 1.56 4.03
N GLY A 22 -11.52 1.96 5.27
CA GLY A 22 -12.42 1.75 6.39
C GLY A 22 -12.75 0.28 6.67
N LEU A 23 -11.75 -0.59 6.58
CA LEU A 23 -11.81 -2.00 6.93
C LEU A 23 -11.95 -2.14 8.45
N GLU A 24 -12.86 -3.01 8.92
CA GLU A 24 -13.01 -3.28 10.35
C GLU A 24 -12.10 -4.44 10.76
N VAL A 25 -11.20 -4.17 11.70
CA VAL A 25 -10.33 -5.16 12.33
C VAL A 25 -10.36 -4.89 13.83
N ASP A 26 -10.72 -5.90 14.63
CA ASP A 26 -10.85 -5.80 16.08
C ASP A 26 -11.70 -4.58 16.51
N GLU A 27 -12.88 -4.42 15.89
CA GLU A 27 -13.82 -3.30 16.12
C GLU A 27 -13.25 -1.91 15.82
N LYS A 28 -12.07 -1.84 15.19
CA LYS A 28 -11.45 -0.59 14.77
C LYS A 28 -11.49 -0.46 13.26
N ARG A 29 -11.98 0.69 12.82
CA ARG A 29 -11.99 1.05 11.41
C ARG A 29 -10.62 1.59 11.00
N MET A 30 -9.99 0.97 10.00
CA MET A 30 -8.67 1.37 9.51
C MET A 30 -8.59 1.32 7.99
N ASN A 31 -7.65 2.06 7.42
CA ASN A 31 -7.29 1.91 6.02
C ASN A 31 -6.06 0.99 5.91
N MET A 32 -5.99 0.22 4.83
CA MET A 32 -4.88 -0.67 4.58
C MET A 32 -4.45 -0.55 3.12
N VAL A 33 -3.14 -0.51 2.91
CA VAL A 33 -2.52 -0.57 1.58
C VAL A 33 -1.77 -1.88 1.46
N SER A 34 -2.05 -2.65 0.42
CA SER A 34 -1.37 -3.93 0.15
C SER A 34 -0.65 -3.85 -1.20
N VAL A 35 0.58 -4.35 -1.26
CA VAL A 35 1.35 -4.56 -2.49
C VAL A 35 1.64 -6.04 -2.65
N TYR A 36 1.25 -6.57 -3.80
CA TYR A 36 1.54 -7.92 -4.24
C TYR A 36 2.52 -7.80 -5.41
N SER A 37 3.68 -8.43 -5.31
CA SER A 37 4.60 -8.65 -6.43
C SER A 37 4.88 -10.16 -6.53
N GLY A 38 5.57 -10.58 -7.60
CA GLY A 38 5.84 -12.00 -7.84
C GLY A 38 6.54 -12.74 -6.69
N ASN A 39 7.26 -12.03 -5.82
CA ASN A 39 8.01 -12.61 -4.71
C ASN A 39 7.82 -11.87 -3.37
N THR A 40 6.91 -10.90 -3.30
CA THR A 40 6.73 -10.11 -2.07
C THR A 40 5.27 -9.77 -1.88
N PHE A 41 4.86 -9.82 -0.62
CA PHE A 41 3.58 -9.33 -0.16
C PHE A 41 3.82 -8.37 1.00
N LEU A 42 3.52 -7.09 0.80
CA LEU A 42 3.69 -6.03 1.80
C LEU A 42 2.34 -5.43 2.15
N GLN A 43 2.12 -5.14 3.43
CA GLN A 43 0.91 -4.49 3.90
C GLN A 43 1.26 -3.36 4.87
N LEU A 44 0.59 -2.23 4.69
CA LEU A 44 0.63 -1.11 5.62
C LEU A 44 -0.75 -0.95 6.24
N HIS A 45 -0.89 -1.41 7.48
CA HIS A 45 -2.07 -1.18 8.30
C HIS A 45 -2.12 0.27 8.79
N ASN A 46 -3.34 0.76 9.00
CA ASN A 46 -3.61 2.12 9.46
C ASN A 46 -2.92 3.19 8.59
N CYS A 47 -2.99 3.03 7.27
CA CYS A 47 -2.47 4.01 6.33
C CYS A 47 -3.27 5.32 6.44
N THR A 48 -2.61 6.38 6.89
CA THR A 48 -3.27 7.66 7.16
C THR A 48 -3.12 8.65 6.01
N ALA A 49 -2.04 8.55 5.23
CA ALA A 49 -1.76 9.47 4.12
C ALA A 49 -0.68 8.89 3.19
N PHE A 50 -0.40 9.62 2.11
CA PHE A 50 0.69 9.33 1.18
C PHE A 50 1.40 10.63 0.77
N ILE A 51 2.63 10.48 0.27
CA ILE A 51 3.42 11.55 -0.35
C ILE A 51 3.79 11.09 -1.76
N ALA A 52 3.36 11.83 -2.77
CA ALA A 52 3.82 11.63 -4.15
C ALA A 52 5.03 12.54 -4.41
N SER A 53 6.13 11.95 -4.90
CA SER A 53 7.34 12.69 -5.25
C SER A 53 7.60 12.60 -6.74
N GLU A 54 7.48 13.73 -7.44
CA GLU A 54 7.83 13.80 -8.85
C GLU A 54 9.32 13.62 -9.11
N MET A 55 10.17 14.04 -8.16
CA MET A 55 11.62 13.92 -8.26
C MET A 55 12.07 12.46 -8.16
N LEU A 56 11.47 11.69 -7.22
CA LEU A 56 11.79 10.28 -7.01
C LEU A 56 10.95 9.34 -7.88
N LYS A 57 9.91 9.85 -8.56
CA LYS A 57 8.94 9.06 -9.33
C LYS A 57 8.30 7.94 -8.50
N GLN A 58 8.05 8.21 -7.22
CA GLN A 58 7.50 7.24 -6.27
C GLN A 58 6.35 7.84 -5.46
N VAL A 59 5.51 6.96 -4.92
CA VAL A 59 4.50 7.30 -3.92
C VAL A 59 4.84 6.56 -2.63
N THR A 60 5.04 7.30 -1.54
CA THR A 60 5.27 6.73 -0.22
C THR A 60 3.99 6.77 0.58
N PHE A 61 3.49 5.61 0.97
CA PHE A 61 2.36 5.47 1.89
C PHE A 61 2.88 5.45 3.32
N PHE A 62 2.18 6.10 4.25
CA PHE A 62 2.58 6.07 5.65
C PHE A 62 1.38 6.04 6.60
N GLY A 63 1.58 5.33 7.71
CA GLY A 63 0.63 5.18 8.80
C GLY A 63 1.28 5.64 10.10
N LYS A 64 0.47 6.19 11.01
CA LYS A 64 0.90 6.51 12.37
C LYS A 64 0.02 5.77 13.36
N GLN A 65 0.62 4.94 14.21
CA GLN A 65 -0.08 4.20 15.25
C GLN A 65 0.76 4.19 16.52
N ASN A 66 0.14 4.54 17.66
CA ASN A 66 0.79 4.52 18.98
C ASN A 66 2.14 5.26 19.04
N GLY A 67 2.26 6.39 18.32
CA GLY A 67 3.49 7.18 18.25
C GLY A 67 4.56 6.64 17.29
N ILE A 68 4.34 5.47 16.68
CA ILE A 68 5.22 4.87 15.67
C ILE A 68 4.73 5.27 14.28
N THR A 69 5.67 5.64 13.41
CA THR A 69 5.42 5.87 11.99
C THR A 69 5.96 4.68 11.20
N SER A 70 5.10 4.08 10.37
CA SER A 70 5.46 3.03 9.42
C SER A 70 5.23 3.52 7.99
N GLY A 71 6.03 3.03 7.05
CA GLY A 71 5.98 3.44 5.65
C GLY A 71 6.06 2.27 4.70
N LEU A 72 5.48 2.44 3.51
CA LEU A 72 5.56 1.53 2.38
C LEU A 72 5.90 2.36 1.15
N ILE A 73 6.98 1.98 0.45
CA ILE A 73 7.57 2.67 -0.71
C ILE A 73 7.66 1.67 -1.86
#